data_AF-A0A2G5EHK0-F1
#
_entry.id   AF-A0A2G5EHK0-F1
#
_cell.length_a   1.000
_cell.length_b   1.000
_cell.length_c   1.000
_cell.angle_alpha   90.00
_cell.angle_beta   90.00
_cell.angle_gamma   90.00
#
_symmetry.space_group_name_H-M   'P 1'
#
loop_
_entity.id
_entity.type
_entity.pdbx_description
1 polymer ?
#
loop_
_entity_poly.entity_id
_entity_poly.type
_entity_poly.pdbx_seq_one_letter_code
_entity_poly.pdbx_strand_id
1 'polypeptide(L)'
;MDKIASDVELQVQDDYVVIDNGLVQVTLSNPGGSVTRIQYNNVDNLLETHNEEENRGYWDLDWSKPEQLHDGIHDRISGTNFTVIMEDPDQVELSFVRYWDLSFGSKSVPLNIDVRFVMLHGIPGLYSYAIYEHLEGWPDFDLDQTRIVFKPSKDKFHYMAISDDRQRTMPMPEDRDTGQPLAYKEAVLLTNPINLDLKGEVDDKYQYSCENKDCKVHGWISNDSFTGFWTITPSNEFQSDGPFKQDLTSHVGPTTLAMFHSLHYSGEDVVLKFRDGEHWKKVFGPVFFYFNAVVDEDLENPYSTLWEDAKNQMMYEVQSWPYQFPNSEDYPHLEQRGTVTGRLFVQDRYISDDYISADSAYVGMALPGDAGSWQREGKGYQFWTKADASCVIDVGDIVYEPPRNGPTFWEIGIADRSSAEFYIPDPSPNYINKLYLNQPNSVGMPSKSVHKFRQYGLWDRYTELYPDGDLLFVIDEER
;
A
#
# COMPACT_ATOMS: atom_id res chain seq x y z
N MET A 1 15.64 -26.53 14.42
CA MET A 1 14.62 -27.15 15.30
C MET A 1 13.34 -26.42 14.98
N ASP A 2 12.40 -27.08 14.31
CA ASP A 2 11.09 -26.49 14.04
C ASP A 2 10.42 -26.20 15.38
N LYS A 3 10.21 -24.92 15.69
CA LYS A 3 9.41 -24.54 16.85
C LYS A 3 8.00 -25.08 16.60
N ILE A 4 7.56 -26.04 17.40
CA ILE A 4 6.19 -26.51 17.40
C ILE A 4 5.33 -25.33 17.86
N ALA A 5 4.35 -24.93 17.05
CA ALA A 5 3.40 -23.90 17.43
C ALA A 5 2.75 -24.27 18.78
N SER A 6 2.76 -23.33 19.72
CA SER A 6 2.09 -23.44 21.01
C SER A 6 0.78 -22.66 20.99
N ASP A 7 -0.09 -22.91 21.97
CA ASP A 7 -1.25 -22.07 22.25
C ASP A 7 -0.84 -20.58 22.22
N VAL A 8 -1.76 -19.71 21.80
CA VAL A 8 -1.54 -18.26 21.88
C VAL A 8 -1.57 -17.84 23.35
N GLU A 9 -0.47 -17.28 23.83
CA GLU A 9 -0.32 -16.78 25.20
C GLU A 9 -0.38 -15.26 25.23
N LEU A 10 -1.10 -14.72 26.21
CA LEU A 10 -1.22 -13.29 26.48
C LEU A 10 -0.65 -12.95 27.86
N GLN A 11 0.20 -11.92 27.93
CA GLN A 11 0.69 -11.34 29.18
C GLN A 11 0.42 -9.85 29.20
N VAL A 12 -0.45 -9.42 30.11
CA VAL A 12 -0.77 -8.00 30.32
C VAL A 12 0.03 -7.47 31.52
N GLN A 13 0.83 -6.43 31.28
CA GLN A 13 1.63 -5.70 32.27
C GLN A 13 1.20 -4.24 32.30
N ASP A 14 1.69 -3.46 33.27
CA ASP A 14 1.30 -2.06 33.45
C ASP A 14 1.61 -1.22 32.18
N ASP A 15 2.83 -1.33 31.65
CA ASP A 15 3.29 -0.53 30.51
C ASP A 15 3.26 -1.29 29.17
N TYR A 16 3.06 -2.61 29.20
CA TYR A 16 3.15 -3.46 28.00
C TYR A 16 2.12 -4.58 27.96
N VAL A 17 1.77 -4.99 26.74
CA VAL A 17 1.01 -6.21 26.46
C VAL A 17 1.85 -7.08 25.53
N VAL A 18 2.05 -8.34 25.90
CA VAL A 18 2.85 -9.30 25.12
C VAL A 18 1.95 -10.43 24.64
N ILE A 19 1.98 -10.70 23.35
CA ILE A 19 1.29 -11.83 22.71
C ILE A 19 2.33 -12.74 22.04
N ASP A 20 2.21 -14.04 22.25
CA ASP A 20 3.15 -15.06 21.78
C ASP A 20 2.40 -16.29 21.29
N ASN A 21 2.68 -16.78 20.08
CA ASN A 21 2.11 -18.02 19.55
C ASN A 21 3.15 -19.14 19.38
N GLY A 22 4.29 -19.01 20.06
CA GLY A 22 5.44 -19.91 19.99
C GLY A 22 6.36 -19.63 18.79
N LEU A 23 5.83 -19.08 17.70
CA LEU A 23 6.57 -18.74 16.48
C LEU A 23 7.09 -17.30 16.52
N VAL A 24 6.21 -16.36 16.83
CA VAL A 24 6.50 -14.93 16.96
C VAL A 24 5.98 -14.41 18.29
N GLN A 25 6.74 -13.52 18.92
CA GLN A 25 6.32 -12.78 20.10
C GLN A 25 6.30 -11.29 19.77
N VAL A 26 5.20 -10.62 20.09
CA VAL A 26 4.98 -9.19 19.84
C VAL A 26 4.71 -8.48 21.16
N THR A 27 5.39 -7.37 21.38
CA THR A 27 5.16 -6.46 22.51
C THR A 27 4.52 -5.17 22.02
N LEU A 28 3.41 -4.79 22.65
CA LEU A 28 2.65 -3.57 22.42
C LEU A 28 2.74 -2.67 23.66
N SER A 29 2.81 -1.35 23.48
CA SER A 29 2.69 -0.39 24.58
C SER A 29 1.28 -0.41 25.17
N ASN A 30 1.14 -0.31 26.50
CA ASN A 30 -0.14 -0.25 27.19
C ASN A 30 -0.37 1.14 27.80
N PRO A 31 -1.49 1.84 27.54
CA PRO A 31 -2.59 1.50 26.62
C PRO A 31 -2.37 2.02 25.19
N GLY A 32 -1.16 2.45 24.83
CA GLY A 32 -0.91 3.17 23.57
C GLY A 32 -1.10 2.34 22.29
N GLY A 33 -0.91 1.01 22.34
CA GLY A 33 -1.05 0.13 21.17
C GLY A 33 0.05 0.24 20.11
N SER A 34 1.16 0.95 20.36
CA SER A 34 2.34 0.93 19.49
C SER A 34 3.07 -0.40 19.63
N VAL A 35 3.48 -1.02 18.51
CA VAL A 35 4.31 -2.23 18.52
C VAL A 35 5.76 -1.83 18.78
N THR A 36 6.25 -2.16 19.97
CA THR A 36 7.57 -1.73 20.46
C THR A 36 8.66 -2.77 20.19
N ARG A 37 8.26 -4.05 20.06
CA ARG A 37 9.16 -5.17 19.82
C ARG A 37 8.48 -6.31 19.07
N ILE A 38 9.22 -6.92 18.14
CA ILE A 38 8.85 -8.17 17.47
C ILE A 38 10.04 -9.11 17.57
N GLN A 39 9.88 -10.21 18.29
CA GLN A 39 10.89 -11.26 18.43
C GLN A 39 10.55 -12.44 17.53
N TYR A 40 11.48 -12.80 16.65
CA TYR A 40 11.30 -13.87 15.67
C TYR A 40 12.64 -14.46 15.25
N ASN A 41 12.67 -15.77 14.96
CA ASN A 41 13.87 -16.48 14.48
C ASN A 41 15.17 -16.19 15.27
N ASN A 42 15.09 -16.24 16.61
CA ASN A 42 16.19 -15.91 17.54
C ASN A 42 16.71 -14.46 17.46
N VAL A 43 16.07 -13.60 16.68
CA VAL A 43 16.32 -12.15 16.69
C VAL A 43 15.46 -11.52 17.78
N ASP A 44 16.12 -10.87 18.74
CA ASP A 44 15.48 -10.27 19.92
C ASP A 44 14.42 -9.23 19.57
N ASN A 45 14.75 -8.34 18.61
CA ASN A 45 13.82 -7.35 18.08
C ASN A 45 14.09 -7.12 16.59
N LEU A 46 13.09 -7.30 15.73
CA LEU A 46 13.17 -6.98 14.31
C LEU A 46 13.09 -5.46 14.02
N LEU A 47 12.58 -4.67 14.97
CA LEU A 47 12.30 -3.25 14.78
C LEU A 47 13.49 -2.33 15.08
N GLU A 48 13.43 -1.10 14.60
CA GLU A 48 14.46 -0.06 14.74
C GLU A 48 14.61 0.40 16.21
N THR A 49 15.54 -0.22 16.93
CA THR A 49 15.79 0.06 18.35
C THR A 49 16.48 1.40 18.59
N HIS A 50 17.07 2.04 17.57
CA HIS A 50 17.59 3.40 17.70
C HIS A 50 16.47 4.45 17.75
N ASN A 51 15.24 4.09 17.38
CA ASN A 51 14.07 4.92 17.56
C ASN A 51 13.46 4.76 18.96
N GLU A 52 12.78 5.81 19.41
CA GLU A 52 11.79 5.73 20.50
C GLU A 52 10.75 4.64 20.20
N GLU A 53 10.22 4.00 21.23
CA GLU A 53 9.39 2.80 21.07
C GLU A 53 8.11 3.05 20.27
N GLU A 54 7.49 4.22 20.45
CA GLU A 54 6.29 4.67 19.73
C GLU A 54 6.57 5.01 18.25
N ASN A 55 7.84 5.01 17.83
CA ASN A 55 8.30 5.26 16.46
C ASN A 55 8.90 4.00 15.82
N ARG A 56 8.39 2.82 16.17
CA ARG A 56 8.82 1.52 15.61
C ARG A 56 7.73 0.84 14.78
N GLY A 57 6.56 0.59 15.36
CA GLY A 57 5.38 0.07 14.68
C GLY A 57 4.13 0.77 15.19
N TYR A 58 3.38 1.44 14.31
CA TYR A 58 2.28 2.32 14.74
C TYR A 58 1.28 2.59 13.61
N TRP A 59 0.10 3.05 14.02
CA TRP A 59 -0.88 3.68 13.15
C TRP A 59 -0.69 5.20 13.14
N ASP A 60 -0.82 5.82 11.97
CA ASP A 60 -0.86 7.27 11.86
C ASP A 60 -1.95 7.74 10.88
N LEU A 61 -2.25 9.04 10.98
CA LEU A 61 -3.03 9.75 9.99
C LEU A 61 -2.53 11.19 9.84
N ASP A 62 -2.76 11.75 8.66
CA ASP A 62 -2.60 13.17 8.39
C ASP A 62 -3.99 13.76 8.15
N TRP A 63 -4.31 14.86 8.83
CA TRP A 63 -5.62 15.51 8.74
C TRP A 63 -5.51 17.02 8.84
N SER A 64 -6.52 17.75 8.39
CA SER A 64 -6.55 19.21 8.50
C SER A 64 -7.94 19.72 8.86
N LYS A 65 -7.99 20.98 9.32
CA LYS A 65 -9.25 21.70 9.41
C LYS A 65 -9.62 22.25 8.03
N PRO A 66 -10.92 22.37 7.69
CA PRO A 66 -11.34 22.86 6.37
C PRO A 66 -10.76 24.23 5.98
N GLU A 67 -10.43 25.07 6.96
CA GLU A 67 -9.88 26.42 6.75
C GLU A 67 -8.33 26.43 6.59
N GLN A 68 -7.66 25.29 6.73
CA GLN A 68 -6.19 25.17 6.79
C GLN A 68 -5.64 24.25 5.68
N LEU A 69 -6.01 24.54 4.42
CA LEU A 69 -5.46 23.83 3.26
C LEU A 69 -3.92 23.90 3.29
N HIS A 70 -3.28 22.73 3.26
CA HIS A 70 -1.82 22.50 3.17
C HIS A 70 -0.97 22.56 4.45
N ASP A 71 -1.56 22.76 5.64
CA ASP A 71 -0.87 22.67 6.95
C ASP A 71 -1.35 21.43 7.74
N GLY A 72 -1.36 20.27 7.08
CA GLY A 72 -1.83 19.00 7.66
C GLY A 72 -1.18 18.68 9.00
N ILE A 73 -2.00 18.31 9.98
CA ILE A 73 -1.61 17.87 11.32
C ILE A 73 -1.33 16.37 11.24
N HIS A 74 -0.09 16.00 11.52
CA HIS A 74 0.29 14.61 11.72
C HIS A 74 -0.19 14.12 13.09
N ASP A 75 -1.00 13.08 13.12
CA ASP A 75 -1.53 12.48 14.33
C ASP A 75 -1.00 11.04 14.47
N ARG A 76 -0.17 10.83 15.50
CA ARG A 76 0.24 9.49 15.91
C ARG A 76 -0.86 8.89 16.77
N ILE A 77 -1.51 7.86 16.27
CA ILE A 77 -2.60 7.21 16.99
C ILE A 77 -2.01 6.46 18.18
N SER A 78 -2.43 6.87 19.38
CA SER A 78 -2.06 6.24 20.63
C SER A 78 -3.32 6.06 21.48
N GLY A 79 -3.62 4.81 21.83
CA GLY A 79 -4.77 4.45 22.64
C GLY A 79 -4.67 5.03 24.06
N THR A 80 -5.82 5.30 24.66
CA THR A 80 -5.94 5.67 26.07
C THR A 80 -6.60 4.58 26.90
N ASN A 81 -7.22 3.59 26.25
CA ASN A 81 -7.82 2.43 26.87
C ASN A 81 -7.39 1.16 26.15
N PHE A 82 -7.05 0.13 26.92
CA PHE A 82 -6.72 -1.20 26.43
C PHE A 82 -7.82 -2.19 26.85
N THR A 83 -8.17 -3.12 25.98
CA THR A 83 -9.12 -4.20 26.28
C THR A 83 -8.73 -5.48 25.55
N VAL A 84 -8.83 -6.62 26.26
CA VAL A 84 -8.75 -7.96 25.66
C VAL A 84 -10.14 -8.33 25.16
N ILE A 85 -10.25 -8.59 23.87
CA ILE A 85 -11.52 -8.81 23.18
C ILE A 85 -11.79 -10.31 23.04
N MET A 86 -10.74 -11.06 22.70
CA MET A 86 -10.76 -12.51 22.59
C MET A 86 -9.44 -13.06 23.12
N GLU A 87 -9.51 -14.15 23.90
CA GLU A 87 -8.34 -14.88 24.39
C GLU A 87 -8.71 -16.36 24.57
N ASP A 88 -8.19 -17.19 23.67
CA ASP A 88 -8.19 -18.65 23.77
C ASP A 88 -6.91 -19.23 23.15
N PRO A 89 -6.70 -20.56 23.20
CA PRO A 89 -5.50 -21.19 22.64
C PRO A 89 -5.26 -20.94 21.15
N ASP A 90 -6.31 -20.64 20.38
CA ASP A 90 -6.26 -20.47 18.92
C ASP A 90 -6.08 -18.99 18.53
N GLN A 91 -6.52 -18.05 19.36
CA GLN A 91 -6.55 -16.62 19.05
C GLN A 91 -6.45 -15.70 20.27
N VAL A 92 -5.71 -14.60 20.09
CA VAL A 92 -5.84 -13.39 20.92
C VAL A 92 -6.22 -12.20 20.03
N GLU A 93 -7.24 -11.44 20.44
CA GLU A 93 -7.61 -10.14 19.88
C GLU A 93 -7.54 -9.04 20.94
N LEU A 94 -6.82 -7.97 20.63
CA LEU A 94 -6.60 -6.82 21.50
C LEU A 94 -7.17 -5.55 20.88
N SER A 95 -7.67 -4.65 21.73
CA SER A 95 -8.20 -3.34 21.37
C SER A 95 -7.47 -2.23 22.12
N PHE A 96 -7.13 -1.17 21.38
CA PHE A 96 -6.50 0.05 21.88
C PHE A 96 -7.30 1.25 21.39
N VAL A 97 -8.14 1.79 22.26
CA VAL A 97 -9.12 2.82 21.92
C VAL A 97 -8.64 4.20 22.36
N ARG A 98 -8.74 5.17 21.45
CA ARG A 98 -8.69 6.60 21.74
C ARG A 98 -10.05 7.20 21.45
N TYR A 99 -10.75 7.64 22.49
CA TYR A 99 -11.96 8.43 22.33
C TYR A 99 -11.58 9.89 22.12
N TRP A 100 -12.23 10.54 21.17
CA TRP A 100 -12.05 11.97 21.00
C TRP A 100 -12.82 12.74 22.09
N ASP A 101 -12.16 13.74 22.65
CA ASP A 101 -12.73 14.69 23.60
C ASP A 101 -12.25 16.11 23.23
N LEU A 102 -13.09 17.10 23.54
CA LEU A 102 -12.83 18.52 23.35
C LEU A 102 -11.53 18.98 24.03
N SER A 103 -11.08 18.28 25.09
CA SER A 103 -9.83 18.59 25.80
C SER A 103 -8.56 18.33 24.98
N PHE A 104 -8.61 17.47 23.95
CA PHE A 104 -7.45 17.20 23.08
C PHE A 104 -7.11 18.38 22.14
N GLY A 105 -7.98 19.39 22.09
CA GLY A 105 -7.73 20.65 21.40
C GLY A 105 -7.50 20.45 19.90
N SER A 106 -6.58 21.23 19.33
CA SER A 106 -6.31 21.25 17.89
C SER A 106 -5.31 20.19 17.40
N LYS A 107 -4.98 19.16 18.19
CA LYS A 107 -3.92 18.19 17.85
C LYS A 107 -4.43 16.79 17.56
N SER A 108 -5.70 16.50 17.85
CA SER A 108 -6.30 15.20 17.58
C SER A 108 -7.45 15.37 16.62
N VAL A 109 -7.50 14.49 15.63
CA VAL A 109 -8.61 14.42 14.69
C VAL A 109 -9.92 14.11 15.44
N PRO A 110 -11.06 14.71 15.06
CA PRO A 110 -12.38 14.41 15.63
C PRO A 110 -12.87 12.97 15.37
N LEU A 111 -12.12 11.94 15.76
CA LEU A 111 -12.48 10.53 15.55
C LEU A 111 -12.30 9.74 16.84
N ASN A 112 -13.29 8.91 17.15
CA ASN A 112 -13.03 7.71 17.94
C ASN A 112 -12.22 6.76 17.07
N ILE A 113 -11.12 6.27 17.60
CA ILE A 113 -10.24 5.34 16.90
C ILE A 113 -9.99 4.13 17.77
N ASP A 114 -10.33 2.95 17.26
CA ASP A 114 -10.07 1.66 17.90
C ASP A 114 -9.11 0.87 17.02
N VAL A 115 -7.84 0.79 17.44
CA VAL A 115 -6.82 -0.02 16.77
C VAL A 115 -6.84 -1.42 17.35
N ARG A 116 -6.91 -2.41 16.46
CA ARG A 116 -7.04 -3.82 16.78
C ARG A 116 -5.82 -4.60 16.31
N PHE A 117 -5.42 -5.56 17.13
CA PHE A 117 -4.39 -6.53 16.80
C PHE A 117 -4.91 -7.95 17.04
N VAL A 118 -4.66 -8.85 16.10
CA VAL A 118 -5.02 -10.27 16.23
C VAL A 118 -3.78 -11.12 15.99
N MET A 119 -3.55 -12.09 16.88
CA MET A 119 -2.56 -13.14 16.69
C MET A 119 -3.26 -14.49 16.73
N LEU A 120 -2.93 -15.34 15.76
CA LEU A 120 -3.50 -16.67 15.61
C LEU A 120 -2.45 -17.75 15.91
N HIS A 121 -2.91 -18.90 16.40
CA HIS A 121 -2.09 -20.09 16.59
C HIS A 121 -1.49 -20.57 15.26
N GLY A 122 -0.23 -21.00 15.30
CA GLY A 122 0.41 -21.67 14.15
C GLY A 122 0.81 -20.80 12.97
N ILE A 123 0.60 -19.48 13.03
CA ILE A 123 0.92 -18.56 11.94
C ILE A 123 1.97 -17.53 12.40
N PRO A 124 3.17 -17.42 11.78
CA PRO A 124 4.21 -16.51 12.22
C PRO A 124 3.94 -15.07 11.77
N GLY A 125 2.96 -14.42 12.39
CA GLY A 125 2.63 -13.04 12.05
C GLY A 125 1.60 -12.39 12.98
N LEU A 126 1.23 -11.18 12.60
CA LEU A 126 0.32 -10.32 13.35
C LEU A 126 -0.65 -9.66 12.38
N TYR A 127 -1.96 -9.74 12.64
CA TYR A 127 -2.96 -8.98 11.92
C TYR A 127 -3.21 -7.66 12.62
N SER A 128 -3.51 -6.61 11.86
CA SER A 128 -3.99 -5.35 12.41
C SER A 128 -5.05 -4.70 11.54
N TYR A 129 -6.04 -4.11 12.19
CA TYR A 129 -7.13 -3.35 11.58
C TYR A 129 -7.53 -2.21 12.52
N ALA A 130 -8.28 -1.23 12.02
CA ALA A 130 -8.80 -0.17 12.88
C ALA A 130 -10.23 0.21 12.51
N ILE A 131 -11.00 0.63 13.50
CA ILE A 131 -12.35 1.18 13.34
C ILE A 131 -12.27 2.68 13.63
N TYR A 132 -12.62 3.50 12.64
CA TYR A 132 -12.73 4.95 12.82
C TYR A 132 -14.20 5.34 12.85
N GLU A 133 -14.58 6.20 13.79
CA GLU A 133 -15.94 6.68 13.97
C GLU A 133 -15.96 8.19 14.23
N HIS A 134 -16.67 8.92 13.37
CA HIS A 134 -17.04 10.32 13.54
C HIS A 134 -18.51 10.37 13.96
N LEU A 135 -18.80 10.90 15.15
CA LEU A 135 -20.17 10.96 15.66
C LEU A 135 -20.95 12.15 15.10
N GLU A 136 -22.29 12.04 15.12
CA GLU A 136 -23.17 13.10 14.67
C GLU A 136 -22.94 14.39 15.46
N GLY A 137 -22.84 15.52 14.75
CA GLY A 137 -22.60 16.85 15.33
C GLY A 137 -21.15 17.14 15.72
N TRP A 138 -20.20 16.24 15.44
CA TRP A 138 -18.78 16.49 15.68
C TRP A 138 -18.15 17.46 14.66
N PRO A 139 -17.02 18.11 15.00
CA PRO A 139 -16.41 19.14 14.16
C PRO A 139 -15.91 18.63 12.81
N ASP A 140 -16.07 19.47 11.79
CA ASP A 140 -15.54 19.24 10.45
C ASP A 140 -14.02 19.03 10.42
N PHE A 141 -13.57 18.11 9.57
CA PHE A 141 -12.16 17.89 9.28
C PHE A 141 -11.97 17.23 7.91
N ASP A 142 -10.74 17.26 7.43
CA ASP A 142 -10.27 16.61 6.20
C ASP A 142 -9.26 15.54 6.55
N LEU A 143 -9.49 14.30 6.11
CA LEU A 143 -8.55 13.20 6.26
C LEU A 143 -7.74 13.05 4.97
N ASP A 144 -6.45 13.32 5.06
CA ASP A 144 -5.53 13.35 3.91
C ASP A 144 -4.80 12.01 3.75
N GLN A 145 -4.57 11.30 4.85
CA GLN A 145 -3.86 10.02 4.85
C GLN A 145 -4.21 9.20 6.08
N THR A 146 -4.24 7.86 5.93
CA THR A 146 -4.14 6.96 7.08
C THR A 146 -3.48 5.63 6.69
N ARG A 147 -2.66 5.09 7.58
CA ARG A 147 -1.81 3.92 7.31
C ARG A 147 -1.27 3.27 8.58
N ILE A 148 -0.68 2.09 8.41
CA ILE A 148 0.26 1.50 9.37
C ILE A 148 1.69 1.70 8.87
N VAL A 149 2.60 1.97 9.79
CA VAL A 149 4.03 2.07 9.54
C VAL A 149 4.77 1.09 10.43
N PHE A 150 5.63 0.27 9.84
CA PHE A 150 6.66 -0.47 10.56
C PHE A 150 8.03 -0.05 10.09
N LYS A 151 8.95 0.09 11.04
CA LYS A 151 10.35 0.41 10.80
C LYS A 151 11.23 -0.75 11.26
N PRO A 152 11.51 -1.73 10.38
CA PRO A 152 12.55 -2.72 10.65
C PRO A 152 13.90 -2.08 10.98
N SER A 153 14.75 -2.79 11.71
CA SER A 153 16.07 -2.29 12.11
C SER A 153 16.97 -2.07 10.90
N LYS A 154 17.47 -0.85 10.73
CA LYS A 154 18.45 -0.51 9.70
C LYS A 154 19.76 -1.29 9.83
N ASP A 155 20.08 -1.79 11.01
CA ASP A 155 21.30 -2.59 11.24
C ASP A 155 21.16 -4.02 10.68
N LYS A 156 19.94 -4.46 10.34
CA LYS A 156 19.64 -5.85 9.96
C LYS A 156 19.06 -5.97 8.56
N PHE A 157 18.14 -5.07 8.21
CA PHE A 157 17.33 -5.14 6.99
C PHE A 157 17.87 -4.20 5.93
N HIS A 158 18.40 -4.75 4.83
CA HIS A 158 19.02 -3.94 3.78
C HIS A 158 18.44 -4.19 2.39
N TYR A 159 17.71 -5.29 2.21
CA TYR A 159 17.16 -5.69 0.93
C TYR A 159 15.65 -5.50 0.91
N MET A 160 15.15 -4.73 -0.04
CA MET A 160 13.71 -4.46 -0.22
C MET A 160 13.19 -5.25 -1.41
N ALA A 161 11.95 -5.74 -1.29
CA ALA A 161 11.22 -6.37 -2.38
C ALA A 161 9.76 -5.89 -2.40
N ILE A 162 9.32 -5.34 -3.53
CA ILE A 162 7.94 -4.82 -3.74
C ILE A 162 7.25 -5.41 -4.97
N SER A 163 7.99 -6.04 -5.88
CA SER A 163 7.50 -6.88 -6.98
C SER A 163 8.62 -7.80 -7.47
N ASP A 164 8.29 -8.80 -8.29
CA ASP A 164 9.29 -9.74 -8.86
C ASP A 164 10.44 -9.01 -9.59
N ASP A 165 10.13 -7.85 -10.17
CA ASP A 165 11.04 -7.03 -10.96
C ASP A 165 11.45 -5.72 -10.26
N ARG A 166 11.12 -5.54 -8.97
CA ARG A 166 11.57 -4.37 -8.19
C ARG A 166 12.01 -4.82 -6.80
N GLN A 167 13.24 -5.29 -6.77
CA GLN A 167 13.92 -5.70 -5.54
C GLN A 167 15.37 -5.25 -5.61
N ARG A 168 15.93 -4.80 -4.48
CA ARG A 168 17.33 -4.35 -4.40
C ARG A 168 17.82 -4.24 -2.97
N THR A 169 19.14 -4.24 -2.82
CA THR A 169 19.78 -3.59 -1.68
C THR A 169 19.48 -2.08 -1.74
N MET A 170 18.94 -1.56 -0.66
CA MET A 170 18.53 -0.18 -0.53
C MET A 170 19.67 0.71 0.01
N PRO A 171 19.65 2.02 -0.29
CA PRO A 171 20.48 2.99 0.43
C PRO A 171 20.17 2.98 1.93
N MET A 172 21.16 3.37 2.73
CA MET A 172 20.98 3.62 4.15
C MET A 172 20.41 5.04 4.39
N PRO A 173 19.69 5.29 5.50
CA PRO A 173 19.25 6.65 5.86
C PRO A 173 20.35 7.71 5.76
N GLU A 174 21.55 7.38 6.24
CA GLU A 174 22.71 8.28 6.29
C GLU A 174 23.23 8.65 4.89
N ASP A 175 23.00 7.78 3.90
CA ASP A 175 23.36 8.04 2.50
C ASP A 175 22.52 9.19 1.92
N ARG A 176 21.28 9.35 2.40
CA ARG A 176 20.42 10.48 2.03
C ARG A 176 20.83 11.76 2.77
N ASP A 177 21.17 11.67 4.05
CA ASP A 177 21.58 12.83 4.86
C ASP A 177 22.84 13.52 4.32
N THR A 178 23.75 12.74 3.76
CA THR A 178 25.00 13.22 3.14
C THR A 178 24.90 13.39 1.61
N GLY A 179 23.77 12.99 1.04
CA GLY A 179 23.47 13.13 -0.38
C GLY A 179 23.18 14.57 -0.79
N GLN A 180 22.98 14.77 -2.09
CA GLN A 180 22.61 16.06 -2.64
C GLN A 180 21.09 16.08 -2.93
N PRO A 181 20.29 16.84 -2.18
CA PRO A 181 18.90 17.09 -2.55
C PRO A 181 18.82 17.72 -3.95
N LEU A 182 17.87 17.24 -4.74
CA LEU A 182 17.62 17.75 -6.10
C LEU A 182 16.45 18.75 -6.09
N ALA A 183 15.76 18.93 -7.23
CA ALA A 183 14.71 19.94 -7.36
C ALA A 183 13.49 19.66 -6.47
N TYR A 184 13.19 18.38 -6.23
CA TYR A 184 12.15 17.93 -5.30
C TYR A 184 12.80 17.42 -4.02
N LYS A 185 12.26 17.80 -2.86
CA LYS A 185 12.85 17.48 -1.54
C LYS A 185 12.96 15.96 -1.29
N GLU A 186 12.10 15.18 -1.91
CA GLU A 186 12.10 13.71 -1.81
C GLU A 186 13.24 13.07 -2.60
N ALA A 187 13.72 13.71 -3.68
CA ALA A 187 14.73 13.19 -4.57
C ALA A 187 16.14 13.58 -4.12
N VAL A 188 16.97 12.58 -3.82
CA VAL A 188 18.34 12.77 -3.32
C VAL A 188 19.32 12.01 -4.20
N LEU A 189 20.32 12.71 -4.74
CA LEU A 189 21.44 12.10 -5.44
C LEU A 189 22.46 11.56 -4.43
N LEU A 190 22.76 10.27 -4.54
CA LEU A 190 23.71 9.57 -3.67
C LEU A 190 25.15 9.85 -4.11
N THR A 191 25.81 10.82 -3.47
CA THR A 191 27.15 11.28 -3.89
C THR A 191 28.29 10.45 -3.28
N ASN A 192 28.11 9.97 -2.05
CA ASN A 192 29.07 9.14 -1.32
C ASN A 192 28.38 8.12 -0.39
N PRO A 193 27.55 7.22 -0.95
CA PRO A 193 26.83 6.23 -0.16
C PRO A 193 27.77 5.19 0.48
N ILE A 194 27.33 4.61 1.59
CA ILE A 194 27.98 3.48 2.27
C ILE A 194 28.16 2.32 1.29
N ASN A 195 27.12 1.97 0.53
CA ASN A 195 27.23 1.06 -0.60
C ASN A 195 27.63 1.82 -1.87
N LEU A 196 28.91 1.75 -2.24
CA LEU A 196 29.46 2.45 -3.41
C LEU A 196 28.82 2.06 -4.75
N ASP A 197 28.16 0.89 -4.85
CA ASP A 197 27.44 0.51 -6.06
C ASP A 197 26.23 1.41 -6.32
N LEU A 198 25.71 2.09 -5.29
CA LEU A 198 24.59 3.02 -5.40
C LEU A 198 25.03 4.46 -5.73
N LYS A 199 26.34 4.70 -5.83
CA LYS A 199 26.87 6.04 -6.09
C LYS A 199 26.40 6.55 -7.46
N GLY A 200 25.89 7.78 -7.46
CA GLY A 200 25.35 8.44 -8.65
C GLY A 200 23.89 8.10 -8.95
N GLU A 201 23.25 7.24 -8.15
CA GLU A 201 21.82 7.00 -8.26
C GLU A 201 20.99 8.07 -7.54
N VAL A 202 19.78 8.32 -8.04
CA VAL A 202 18.78 9.13 -7.34
C VAL A 202 17.84 8.20 -6.58
N ASP A 203 17.71 8.47 -5.28
CA ASP A 203 16.74 7.84 -4.40
C ASP A 203 15.57 8.76 -4.14
N ASP A 204 14.36 8.26 -4.34
CA ASP A 204 13.09 8.94 -4.09
C ASP A 204 12.05 7.91 -3.63
N LYS A 205 11.35 8.19 -2.52
CA LYS A 205 10.32 7.29 -1.98
C LYS A 205 9.24 6.93 -3.01
N TYR A 206 8.92 7.83 -3.93
CA TYR A 206 7.90 7.62 -4.97
C TYR A 206 8.34 6.63 -6.05
N GLN A 207 9.63 6.30 -6.14
CA GLN A 207 10.09 5.24 -7.03
C GLN A 207 9.51 3.89 -6.61
N TYR A 208 9.27 3.69 -5.31
CA TYR A 208 8.79 2.45 -4.73
C TYR A 208 7.26 2.37 -4.57
N SER A 209 6.51 3.25 -5.23
CA SER A 209 5.05 3.15 -5.24
C SER A 209 4.55 1.97 -6.09
N CYS A 210 3.39 1.44 -5.73
CA CYS A 210 2.69 0.39 -6.46
C CYS A 210 1.24 0.80 -6.70
N GLU A 211 0.63 0.33 -7.79
CA GLU A 211 -0.82 0.40 -7.94
C GLU A 211 -1.49 -0.55 -6.94
N ASN A 212 -2.56 -0.11 -6.28
CA ASN A 212 -3.26 -0.87 -5.25
C ASN A 212 -3.71 -2.25 -5.75
N LYS A 213 -4.13 -2.38 -7.02
CA LYS A 213 -4.48 -3.67 -7.61
C LYS A 213 -3.34 -4.71 -7.61
N ASP A 214 -2.09 -4.26 -7.64
CA ASP A 214 -0.89 -5.11 -7.73
C ASP A 214 -0.14 -5.19 -6.39
N CYS A 215 -0.38 -4.26 -5.47
CA CYS A 215 0.32 -4.15 -4.18
C CYS A 215 -0.24 -5.10 -3.10
N LYS A 216 -0.06 -6.41 -3.28
CA LYS A 216 -0.56 -7.42 -2.34
C LYS A 216 0.44 -7.88 -1.29
N VAL A 217 1.74 -7.82 -1.60
CA VAL A 217 2.82 -8.16 -0.68
C VAL A 217 4.07 -7.36 -1.00
N HIS A 218 4.69 -6.82 0.04
CA HIS A 218 5.96 -6.11 -0.04
C HIS A 218 6.68 -6.14 1.30
N GLY A 219 7.97 -5.88 1.31
CA GLY A 219 8.70 -5.91 2.57
C GLY A 219 10.22 -5.79 2.45
N TRP A 220 10.87 -6.30 3.50
CA TRP A 220 12.31 -6.21 3.72
C TRP A 220 12.87 -7.56 4.12
N ILE A 221 14.10 -7.83 3.68
CA ILE A 221 14.87 -9.01 4.05
C ILE A 221 16.11 -8.56 4.81
N SER A 222 16.37 -9.26 5.91
CA SER A 222 17.61 -9.13 6.66
C SER A 222 18.72 -9.93 5.99
N ASN A 223 19.87 -9.27 5.78
CA ASN A 223 21.01 -9.91 5.13
C ASN A 223 21.71 -10.93 6.04
N ASP A 224 21.73 -10.69 7.35
CA ASP A 224 22.52 -11.49 8.29
C ASP A 224 21.73 -12.66 8.86
N SER A 225 20.44 -12.44 9.12
CA SER A 225 19.56 -13.45 9.75
C SER A 225 18.65 -14.17 8.76
N PHE A 226 18.76 -13.83 7.46
CA PHE A 226 17.88 -14.29 6.38
C PHE A 226 16.41 -14.38 6.78
N THR A 227 15.95 -13.30 7.41
CA THR A 227 14.59 -13.15 7.94
C THR A 227 13.85 -12.13 7.08
N GLY A 228 12.66 -12.49 6.62
CA GLY A 228 11.75 -11.60 5.90
C GLY A 228 10.75 -10.93 6.84
N PHE A 229 10.47 -9.65 6.57
CA PHE A 229 9.41 -8.86 7.18
C PHE A 229 8.49 -8.40 6.06
N TRP A 230 7.26 -8.91 6.03
CA TRP A 230 6.33 -8.69 4.92
C TRP A 230 5.04 -8.03 5.39
N THR A 231 4.55 -7.08 4.60
CA THR A 231 3.20 -6.53 4.71
C THR A 231 2.36 -7.17 3.62
N ILE A 232 1.25 -7.81 4.01
CA ILE A 232 0.30 -8.47 3.11
C ILE A 232 -1.05 -7.77 3.20
N THR A 233 -1.54 -7.31 2.05
CA THR A 233 -2.86 -6.68 1.89
C THR A 233 -3.77 -7.64 1.12
N PRO A 234 -4.63 -8.41 1.81
CA PRO A 234 -5.42 -9.48 1.18
C PRO A 234 -6.57 -8.94 0.31
N SER A 235 -7.11 -7.77 0.65
CA SER A 235 -8.20 -7.11 -0.05
C SER A 235 -7.92 -5.61 -0.10
N ASN A 236 -8.41 -4.97 -1.16
CA ASN A 236 -8.33 -3.52 -1.32
C ASN A 236 -9.67 -2.82 -1.00
N GLU A 237 -10.67 -3.56 -0.51
CA GLU A 237 -12.04 -3.03 -0.36
C GLU A 237 -12.14 -1.80 0.56
N PHE A 238 -11.25 -1.75 1.56
CA PHE A 238 -11.16 -0.68 2.53
C PHE A 238 -10.28 0.49 2.06
N GLN A 239 -9.54 0.33 0.96
CA GLN A 239 -8.73 1.39 0.37
C GLN A 239 -9.58 2.36 -0.47
N SER A 240 -8.99 3.45 -0.93
CA SER A 240 -9.64 4.48 -1.75
C SER A 240 -9.05 4.53 -3.17
N ASP A 241 -9.72 5.26 -4.07
CA ASP A 241 -9.22 5.67 -5.39
C ASP A 241 -9.14 4.58 -6.48
N GLY A 242 -9.75 3.43 -6.23
CA GLY A 242 -9.87 2.35 -7.19
C GLY A 242 -8.56 1.63 -7.54
N PRO A 243 -8.56 0.79 -8.58
CA PRO A 243 -7.48 -0.17 -8.85
C PRO A 243 -6.13 0.47 -9.19
N PHE A 244 -6.14 1.61 -9.88
CA PHE A 244 -4.93 2.26 -10.41
C PHE A 244 -4.34 3.31 -9.46
N LYS A 245 -4.94 3.50 -8.28
CA LYS A 245 -4.37 4.36 -7.25
C LYS A 245 -2.97 3.87 -6.94
N GLN A 246 -1.99 4.77 -7.02
CA GLN A 246 -0.63 4.49 -6.60
C GLN A 246 -0.42 4.95 -5.16
N ASP A 247 0.17 4.06 -4.38
CA ASP A 247 0.50 4.31 -2.99
C ASP A 247 1.91 3.81 -2.66
N LEU A 248 2.46 4.37 -1.57
CA LEU A 248 3.80 4.02 -1.11
C LEU A 248 3.80 2.62 -0.49
N THR A 249 4.92 1.90 -0.66
CA THR A 249 5.13 0.57 -0.10
C THR A 249 6.26 0.59 0.92
N SER A 250 7.51 0.50 0.46
CA SER A 250 8.74 0.57 1.23
C SER A 250 9.61 1.73 0.74
N HIS A 251 10.48 2.28 1.59
CA HIS A 251 11.46 3.31 1.19
C HIS A 251 12.67 3.35 2.12
N VAL A 252 13.69 4.18 1.81
CA VAL A 252 14.96 4.26 2.57
C VAL A 252 14.76 4.50 4.06
N GLY A 253 15.65 3.86 4.84
CA GLY A 253 15.46 3.56 6.25
C GLY A 253 14.40 2.49 6.36
N PRO A 254 14.75 1.21 6.62
CA PRO A 254 13.82 0.11 6.42
C PRO A 254 12.48 0.46 7.02
N THR A 255 11.53 0.69 6.13
CA THR A 255 10.20 1.18 6.44
C THR A 255 9.27 0.45 5.48
N THR A 256 8.20 -0.12 6.02
CA THR A 256 7.11 -0.71 5.25
C THR A 256 5.81 -0.04 5.68
N LEU A 257 4.98 0.27 4.69
CA LEU A 257 3.73 0.99 4.85
C LEU A 257 2.56 0.11 4.40
N ALA A 258 1.49 0.07 5.19
CA ALA A 258 0.19 -0.39 4.75
C ALA A 258 -0.71 0.83 4.57
N MET A 259 -0.86 1.29 3.33
CA MET A 259 -1.64 2.49 2.99
C MET A 259 -3.13 2.16 2.88
N PHE A 260 -3.99 2.94 3.54
CA PHE A 260 -5.45 2.81 3.43
C PHE A 260 -6.09 3.97 2.66
N HIS A 261 -5.56 5.17 2.88
CA HIS A 261 -5.97 6.38 2.17
C HIS A 261 -4.76 7.32 2.04
N SER A 262 -4.62 8.01 0.91
CA SER A 262 -3.63 9.08 0.74
C SER A 262 -3.95 9.98 -0.45
N LEU A 263 -3.49 11.22 -0.39
CA LEU A 263 -3.55 12.16 -1.53
C LEU A 263 -2.45 11.92 -2.59
N HIS A 264 -1.57 10.93 -2.41
CA HIS A 264 -0.47 10.68 -3.34
C HIS A 264 -1.02 10.39 -4.75
N TYR A 265 -0.52 11.12 -5.76
CA TYR A 265 -0.90 11.02 -7.17
C TYR A 265 -2.32 11.48 -7.53
N SER A 266 -3.18 11.76 -6.55
CA SER A 266 -4.58 12.18 -6.76
C SER A 266 -4.85 13.64 -6.36
N GLY A 267 -4.09 14.19 -5.41
CA GLY A 267 -4.27 15.56 -4.91
C GLY A 267 -5.56 15.74 -4.11
N GLU A 268 -6.11 16.97 -4.11
CA GLU A 268 -7.27 17.34 -3.26
C GLU A 268 -8.59 16.67 -3.67
N ASP A 269 -8.67 16.13 -4.89
CA ASP A 269 -9.89 15.54 -5.46
C ASP A 269 -10.37 14.30 -4.72
N VAL A 270 -9.52 13.71 -3.88
CA VAL A 270 -9.79 12.46 -3.16
C VAL A 270 -9.78 12.62 -1.64
N VAL A 271 -9.54 13.82 -1.13
CA VAL A 271 -9.58 14.11 0.32
C VAL A 271 -10.92 13.66 0.90
N LEU A 272 -10.90 12.93 2.02
CA LEU A 272 -12.14 12.59 2.72
C LEU A 272 -12.57 13.75 3.60
N LYS A 273 -13.58 14.48 3.11
CA LYS A 273 -14.12 15.68 3.75
C LYS A 273 -15.30 15.34 4.64
N PHE A 274 -15.18 15.54 5.95
CA PHE A 274 -16.25 15.35 6.92
C PHE A 274 -16.88 16.69 7.26
N ARG A 275 -18.18 16.84 7.00
CA ARG A 275 -18.88 18.14 7.05
C ARG A 275 -20.21 18.06 7.77
N ASP A 276 -20.64 19.22 8.27
CA ASP A 276 -21.98 19.46 8.81
C ASP A 276 -22.37 18.46 9.91
N GLY A 277 -21.38 17.95 10.65
CA GLY A 277 -21.58 16.96 11.70
C GLY A 277 -22.09 15.61 11.19
N GLU A 278 -21.77 15.20 9.96
CA GLU A 278 -22.18 13.91 9.42
C GLU A 278 -21.68 12.72 10.27
N HIS A 279 -22.52 11.73 10.55
CA HIS A 279 -22.05 10.50 11.17
C HIS A 279 -21.32 9.64 10.14
N TRP A 280 -20.16 9.10 10.52
CA TRP A 280 -19.40 8.18 9.67
C TRP A 280 -18.68 7.12 10.49
N LYS A 281 -18.63 5.89 9.97
CA LYS A 281 -17.88 4.80 10.58
C LYS A 281 -17.34 3.87 9.52
N LYS A 282 -16.08 3.47 9.62
CA LYS A 282 -15.42 2.57 8.67
C LYS A 282 -14.35 1.70 9.33
N VAL A 283 -14.23 0.46 8.86
CA VAL A 283 -13.14 -0.45 9.21
C VAL A 283 -12.07 -0.44 8.12
N PHE A 284 -10.82 -0.25 8.51
CA PHE A 284 -9.62 -0.37 7.67
C PHE A 284 -8.87 -1.65 7.97
N GLY A 285 -8.61 -2.48 6.96
CA GLY A 285 -8.00 -3.82 7.13
C GLY A 285 -9.04 -4.93 7.39
N PRO A 286 -8.62 -6.08 7.96
CA PRO A 286 -7.25 -6.38 8.41
C PRO A 286 -6.21 -6.50 7.29
N VAL A 287 -5.00 -6.04 7.59
CA VAL A 287 -3.77 -6.39 6.88
C VAL A 287 -2.92 -7.32 7.75
N PHE A 288 -2.00 -8.06 7.14
CA PHE A 288 -1.21 -9.08 7.81
C PHE A 288 0.29 -8.78 7.73
N PHE A 289 0.97 -8.81 8.88
CA PHE A 289 2.42 -8.68 8.98
C PHE A 289 3.03 -10.08 9.16
N TYR A 290 3.66 -10.59 8.12
CA TYR A 290 4.17 -11.95 8.03
C TYR A 290 5.69 -12.00 8.19
N PHE A 291 6.17 -13.02 8.91
CA PHE A 291 7.59 -13.27 9.14
C PHE A 291 7.97 -14.67 8.71
N ASN A 292 9.00 -14.78 7.88
CA ASN A 292 9.61 -16.03 7.48
C ASN A 292 11.13 -15.96 7.64
N ALA A 293 11.78 -17.12 7.66
CA ALA A 293 13.23 -17.20 7.74
C ALA A 293 13.76 -18.42 6.99
N VAL A 294 14.98 -18.28 6.48
CA VAL A 294 15.75 -19.38 5.90
C VAL A 294 16.80 -19.84 6.90
N VAL A 295 16.83 -21.14 7.19
CA VAL A 295 17.75 -21.76 8.17
C VAL A 295 18.99 -22.36 7.51
N ASP A 296 18.96 -22.57 6.19
CA ASP A 296 20.06 -23.18 5.45
C ASP A 296 20.95 -22.08 4.83
N GLU A 297 22.10 -21.83 5.46
CA GLU A 297 23.12 -20.87 5.02
C GLU A 297 23.76 -21.25 3.67
N ASP A 298 23.63 -22.52 3.24
CA ASP A 298 24.18 -23.01 1.96
C ASP A 298 23.21 -22.81 0.78
N LEU A 299 22.02 -22.21 0.99
CA LEU A 299 21.09 -21.86 -0.08
C LEU A 299 21.70 -20.82 -1.03
N GLU A 300 21.70 -21.14 -2.32
CA GLU A 300 22.28 -20.31 -3.37
C GLU A 300 21.62 -18.93 -3.48
N ASN A 301 20.33 -18.81 -3.13
CA ASN A 301 19.60 -17.55 -3.13
C ASN A 301 18.50 -17.48 -2.04
N PRO A 302 18.83 -17.11 -0.80
CA PRO A 302 17.86 -17.00 0.28
C PRO A 302 16.81 -15.90 0.04
N TYR A 303 17.17 -14.82 -0.69
CA TYR A 303 16.24 -13.74 -1.00
C TYR A 303 15.05 -14.22 -1.84
N SER A 304 15.32 -15.01 -2.88
CA SER A 304 14.27 -15.59 -3.71
C SER A 304 13.37 -16.52 -2.90
N THR A 305 13.94 -17.35 -2.03
CA THR A 305 13.16 -18.29 -1.21
C THR A 305 12.20 -17.55 -0.28
N LEU A 306 12.69 -16.53 0.43
CA LEU A 306 11.87 -15.72 1.33
C LEU A 306 10.76 -14.98 0.58
N TRP A 307 11.05 -14.45 -0.61
CA TRP A 307 10.08 -13.76 -1.44
C TRP A 307 8.99 -14.69 -1.99
N GLU A 308 9.35 -15.86 -2.53
CA GLU A 308 8.37 -16.83 -3.04
C GLU A 308 7.46 -17.35 -1.92
N ASP A 309 8.02 -17.60 -0.74
CA ASP A 309 7.24 -18.01 0.43
C ASP A 309 6.27 -16.90 0.91
N ALA A 310 6.72 -15.63 0.93
CA ALA A 310 5.84 -14.50 1.22
C ALA A 310 4.70 -14.34 0.20
N LYS A 311 4.96 -14.59 -1.09
CA LYS A 311 3.91 -14.64 -2.13
C LYS A 311 2.94 -15.79 -1.91
N ASN A 312 3.41 -16.96 -1.51
CA ASN A 312 2.55 -18.09 -1.18
C ASN A 312 1.65 -17.78 0.02
N GLN A 313 2.19 -17.17 1.08
CA GLN A 313 1.39 -16.71 2.21
C GLN A 313 0.36 -15.66 1.76
N MET A 314 0.76 -14.68 0.95
CA MET A 314 -0.18 -13.68 0.40
C MET A 314 -1.34 -14.33 -0.36
N MET A 315 -1.09 -15.36 -1.16
CA MET A 315 -2.15 -16.08 -1.87
C MET A 315 -3.10 -16.80 -0.90
N TYR A 316 -2.60 -17.34 0.21
CA TYR A 316 -3.44 -17.91 1.27
C TYR A 316 -4.31 -16.85 1.94
N GLU A 317 -3.75 -15.68 2.25
CA GLU A 317 -4.49 -14.57 2.85
C GLU A 317 -5.60 -14.04 1.93
N VAL A 318 -5.31 -13.90 0.63
CA VAL A 318 -6.30 -13.50 -0.39
C VAL A 318 -7.44 -14.53 -0.48
N GLN A 319 -7.13 -15.83 -0.42
CA GLN A 319 -8.14 -16.89 -0.47
C GLN A 319 -8.96 -17.02 0.81
N SER A 320 -8.38 -16.60 1.94
CA SER A 320 -9.03 -16.63 3.26
C SER A 320 -9.92 -15.41 3.51
N TRP A 321 -9.87 -14.39 2.63
CA TRP A 321 -10.69 -13.21 2.74
C TRP A 321 -12.16 -13.47 2.34
N PRO A 322 -13.15 -12.90 3.06
CA PRO A 322 -13.04 -12.14 4.31
C PRO A 322 -12.80 -13.07 5.52
N TYR A 323 -12.01 -12.59 6.48
CA TYR A 323 -11.66 -13.35 7.67
C TYR A 323 -12.86 -13.59 8.59
N GLN A 324 -12.82 -14.70 9.34
CA GLN A 324 -13.86 -15.04 10.32
C GLN A 324 -13.49 -14.64 11.76
N PHE A 325 -12.19 -14.45 12.02
CA PHE A 325 -11.66 -14.23 13.36
C PHE A 325 -11.88 -12.82 13.97
N PRO A 326 -12.05 -11.70 13.22
CA PRO A 326 -12.25 -10.40 13.86
C PRO A 326 -13.57 -10.38 14.65
N ASN A 327 -13.56 -9.98 15.92
CA ASN A 327 -14.77 -9.98 16.77
C ASN A 327 -15.59 -8.69 16.70
N SER A 328 -15.14 -7.67 15.96
CA SER A 328 -15.86 -6.41 15.87
C SER A 328 -17.14 -6.55 15.04
N GLU A 329 -18.28 -6.12 15.59
CA GLU A 329 -19.56 -6.05 14.87
C GLU A 329 -19.52 -5.06 13.68
N ASP A 330 -18.56 -4.14 13.67
CA ASP A 330 -18.36 -3.19 12.57
C ASP A 330 -17.62 -3.83 11.38
N TYR A 331 -16.97 -4.99 11.57
CA TYR A 331 -16.33 -5.72 10.48
C TYR A 331 -17.37 -6.59 9.76
N PRO A 332 -17.65 -6.35 8.46
CA PRO A 332 -18.62 -7.17 7.75
C PRO A 332 -18.07 -8.58 7.52
N HIS A 333 -18.69 -9.58 8.14
CA HIS A 333 -18.35 -10.99 7.95
C HIS A 333 -18.90 -11.54 6.63
N LEU A 334 -18.47 -12.75 6.25
CA LEU A 334 -18.83 -13.39 4.99
C LEU A 334 -20.36 -13.46 4.78
N GLU A 335 -21.12 -13.83 5.80
CA GLU A 335 -22.57 -13.96 5.75
C GLU A 335 -23.32 -12.63 5.64
N GLN A 336 -22.64 -11.51 5.92
CA GLN A 336 -23.16 -10.15 5.76
C GLN A 336 -22.79 -9.53 4.41
N ARG A 337 -22.01 -10.26 3.59
CA ARG A 337 -21.58 -9.82 2.27
C ARG A 337 -22.43 -10.43 1.18
N GLY A 338 -22.67 -9.65 0.14
CA GLY A 338 -23.29 -10.10 -1.09
C GLY A 338 -22.26 -10.17 -2.21
N THR A 339 -22.46 -11.11 -3.14
CA THR A 339 -21.78 -11.10 -4.43
C THR A 339 -22.74 -10.62 -5.49
N VAL A 340 -22.19 -9.88 -6.42
CA VAL A 340 -22.90 -9.40 -7.58
C VAL A 340 -22.19 -10.16 -8.77
N THR A 341 -22.89 -11.06 -9.53
CA THR A 341 -22.55 -11.54 -10.95
C THR A 341 -23.49 -11.09 -12.16
N GLY A 342 -23.02 -10.63 -13.35
CA GLY A 342 -23.88 -10.12 -14.48
C GLY A 342 -23.13 -9.95 -15.82
N ARG A 343 -23.39 -8.98 -16.74
CA ARG A 343 -22.54 -8.76 -17.93
C ARG A 343 -22.31 -7.31 -18.41
N LEU A 344 -21.14 -7.03 -18.98
CA LEU A 344 -20.83 -5.73 -19.63
C LEU A 344 -20.55 -5.88 -21.13
N PHE A 345 -21.25 -5.07 -21.93
CA PHE A 345 -21.10 -4.99 -23.38
C PHE A 345 -20.76 -3.57 -23.81
N VAL A 346 -20.03 -3.44 -24.93
CA VAL A 346 -19.84 -2.16 -25.62
C VAL A 346 -20.67 -2.16 -26.90
N GLN A 347 -21.46 -1.11 -27.10
CA GLN A 347 -22.20 -0.89 -28.35
C GLN A 347 -21.66 0.35 -29.06
N ASP A 348 -20.77 0.13 -30.03
CA ASP A 348 -20.25 1.20 -30.89
C ASP A 348 -20.76 1.03 -32.32
N ARG A 349 -21.79 1.80 -32.66
CA ARG A 349 -22.45 1.79 -33.98
C ARG A 349 -21.53 2.12 -35.17
N TYR A 350 -20.34 2.66 -34.94
CA TYR A 350 -19.37 2.94 -36.00
C TYR A 350 -18.37 1.79 -36.20
N ILE A 351 -18.33 0.82 -35.29
CA ILE A 351 -17.45 -0.36 -35.35
C ILE A 351 -18.28 -1.60 -35.72
N SER A 352 -19.42 -1.81 -35.06
CA SER A 352 -20.26 -3.00 -35.20
C SER A 352 -21.72 -2.70 -34.85
N ASP A 353 -22.66 -3.32 -35.56
CA ASP A 353 -24.08 -3.30 -35.18
C ASP A 353 -24.39 -4.26 -34.01
N ASP A 354 -23.51 -5.25 -33.79
CA ASP A 354 -23.58 -6.22 -32.69
C ASP A 354 -22.84 -5.73 -31.44
N TYR A 355 -23.20 -6.27 -30.27
CA TYR A 355 -22.48 -6.05 -29.02
C TYR A 355 -21.03 -6.55 -29.09
N ILE A 356 -20.12 -5.70 -28.63
CA ILE A 356 -18.68 -5.97 -28.55
C ILE A 356 -18.36 -6.37 -27.11
N SER A 357 -17.46 -7.35 -26.97
CA SER A 357 -16.92 -7.75 -25.67
C SER A 357 -16.26 -6.57 -24.97
N ALA A 358 -16.57 -6.37 -23.69
CA ALA A 358 -15.89 -5.39 -22.84
C ALA A 358 -14.69 -6.00 -22.10
N ASP A 359 -14.06 -7.02 -22.70
CA ASP A 359 -12.86 -7.66 -22.16
C ASP A 359 -11.83 -6.60 -21.74
N SER A 360 -11.22 -6.83 -20.58
CA SER A 360 -10.28 -5.92 -19.93
C SER A 360 -10.82 -4.61 -19.37
N ALA A 361 -12.11 -4.30 -19.51
CA ALA A 361 -12.72 -3.14 -18.85
C ALA A 361 -12.78 -3.36 -17.33
N TYR A 362 -12.41 -2.32 -16.56
CA TYR A 362 -12.60 -2.32 -15.12
C TYR A 362 -14.01 -1.85 -14.78
N VAL A 363 -14.66 -2.59 -13.89
CA VAL A 363 -15.95 -2.21 -13.31
C VAL A 363 -15.79 -2.15 -11.81
N GLY A 364 -16.27 -1.04 -11.26
CA GLY A 364 -16.22 -0.74 -9.84
C GLY A 364 -17.61 -0.58 -9.24
N MET A 365 -17.72 -0.92 -7.97
CA MET A 365 -18.89 -0.73 -7.12
C MET A 365 -18.47 0.04 -5.88
N ALA A 366 -19.20 1.10 -5.57
CA ALA A 366 -18.97 1.96 -4.42
C ALA A 366 -20.31 2.54 -3.95
N LEU A 367 -20.30 3.35 -2.89
CA LEU A 367 -21.50 4.09 -2.50
C LEU A 367 -22.02 4.97 -3.66
N PRO A 368 -23.34 5.19 -3.76
CA PRO A 368 -23.91 6.04 -4.80
C PRO A 368 -23.31 7.45 -4.80
N GLY A 369 -23.02 7.96 -5.99
CA GLY A 369 -22.48 9.30 -6.21
C GLY A 369 -22.78 9.78 -7.63
N ASP A 370 -22.10 10.86 -8.04
CA ASP A 370 -22.24 11.39 -9.39
C ASP A 370 -21.78 10.38 -10.45
N ALA A 371 -22.32 10.48 -11.67
CA ALA A 371 -21.91 9.63 -12.77
C ALA A 371 -20.39 9.70 -13.00
N GLY A 372 -19.72 8.55 -12.97
CA GLY A 372 -18.26 8.46 -13.13
C GLY A 372 -17.43 8.78 -11.87
N SER A 373 -18.05 8.96 -10.70
CA SER A 373 -17.34 9.30 -9.46
C SER A 373 -16.90 8.10 -8.62
N TRP A 374 -17.26 6.87 -8.99
CA TRP A 374 -17.05 5.70 -8.12
C TRP A 374 -15.60 5.52 -7.64
N GLN A 375 -14.62 5.85 -8.49
CA GLN A 375 -13.21 5.78 -8.12
C GLN A 375 -12.86 6.76 -7.00
N ARG A 376 -13.48 7.94 -6.94
CA ARG A 376 -13.18 8.96 -5.91
C ARG A 376 -13.93 8.74 -4.59
N GLU A 377 -14.73 7.69 -4.48
CA GLU A 377 -15.55 7.43 -3.28
C GLU A 377 -14.72 6.74 -2.19
N GLY A 378 -14.06 7.48 -1.29
CA GLY A 378 -13.22 6.84 -0.25
C GLY A 378 -13.84 6.68 1.15
N LYS A 379 -15.07 7.18 1.38
CA LYS A 379 -15.75 7.10 2.68
C LYS A 379 -16.40 5.73 2.90
N GLY A 380 -16.87 5.08 1.85
CA GLY A 380 -17.40 3.73 1.87
C GLY A 380 -16.33 2.67 1.57
N TYR A 381 -16.80 1.47 1.25
CA TYR A 381 -15.98 0.42 0.64
C TYR A 381 -16.07 0.53 -0.88
N GLN A 382 -14.96 0.25 -1.55
CA GLN A 382 -14.91 0.16 -3.00
C GLN A 382 -14.54 -1.25 -3.43
N PHE A 383 -15.25 -1.78 -4.41
CA PHE A 383 -14.96 -3.08 -5.01
C PHE A 383 -14.71 -2.88 -6.48
N TRP A 384 -13.84 -3.69 -7.08
CA TRP A 384 -13.64 -3.65 -8.52
C TRP A 384 -13.19 -5.01 -9.04
N THR A 385 -13.49 -5.24 -10.32
CA THR A 385 -13.02 -6.39 -11.06
C THR A 385 -12.73 -6.01 -12.50
N LYS A 386 -11.95 -6.83 -13.18
CA LYS A 386 -11.68 -6.71 -14.60
C LYS A 386 -12.58 -7.70 -15.34
N ALA A 387 -13.39 -7.20 -16.27
CA ALA A 387 -14.24 -8.05 -17.10
C ALA A 387 -13.36 -9.01 -17.92
N ASP A 388 -13.75 -10.28 -17.97
CA ASP A 388 -13.12 -11.30 -18.80
C ASP A 388 -13.77 -11.39 -20.19
N ALA A 389 -13.25 -12.26 -21.04
CA ALA A 389 -13.81 -12.49 -22.38
C ALA A 389 -15.27 -13.00 -22.37
N SER A 390 -15.76 -13.55 -21.25
CA SER A 390 -17.16 -13.95 -21.08
C SER A 390 -18.07 -12.80 -20.61
N CYS A 391 -17.46 -11.64 -20.35
CA CYS A 391 -18.08 -10.39 -19.93
C CYS A 391 -18.79 -10.47 -18.58
N VAL A 392 -18.53 -11.47 -17.72
CA VAL A 392 -19.38 -11.70 -16.53
C VAL A 392 -19.03 -10.77 -15.36
N ILE A 393 -19.91 -9.79 -15.04
CA ILE A 393 -19.83 -8.83 -13.92
C ILE A 393 -21.20 -8.23 -13.52
N ASP A 394 -21.52 -8.01 -12.26
CA ASP A 394 -22.96 -7.82 -11.89
C ASP A 394 -23.45 -6.45 -11.63
N VAL A 395 -24.33 -6.16 -12.54
CA VAL A 395 -24.99 -4.90 -12.71
C VAL A 395 -26.23 -5.13 -13.59
N GLY A 396 -26.66 -6.39 -13.79
CA GLY A 396 -27.45 -6.81 -14.95
C GLY A 396 -26.64 -6.79 -16.25
N ASP A 397 -27.31 -6.71 -17.40
CA ASP A 397 -26.65 -6.40 -18.67
C ASP A 397 -26.44 -4.87 -18.75
N ILE A 398 -25.20 -4.41 -18.57
CA ILE A 398 -24.83 -3.02 -18.90
C ILE A 398 -24.37 -2.96 -20.35
N VAL A 399 -24.94 -2.03 -21.10
CA VAL A 399 -24.45 -1.62 -22.42
C VAL A 399 -23.81 -0.25 -22.28
N TYR A 400 -22.51 -0.17 -22.53
CA TYR A 400 -21.80 1.09 -22.67
C TYR A 400 -21.84 1.54 -24.14
N GLU A 401 -22.47 2.69 -24.40
CA GLU A 401 -22.44 3.35 -25.69
C GLU A 401 -21.37 4.46 -25.66
N PRO A 402 -20.25 4.32 -26.40
CA PRO A 402 -19.23 5.37 -26.46
C PRO A 402 -19.84 6.69 -26.98
N PRO A 403 -19.52 7.85 -26.39
CA PRO A 403 -20.08 9.14 -26.78
C PRO A 403 -19.46 9.65 -28.09
N ARG A 404 -19.77 8.99 -29.23
CA ARG A 404 -19.20 9.28 -30.55
C ARG A 404 -20.23 9.90 -31.50
N ASN A 405 -19.82 10.97 -32.19
CA ASN A 405 -20.63 11.66 -33.21
C ASN A 405 -20.29 11.22 -34.66
N GLY A 406 -19.28 10.36 -34.84
CA GLY A 406 -18.84 9.83 -36.13
C GLY A 406 -17.81 8.70 -35.96
N PRO A 407 -17.41 8.03 -37.06
CA PRO A 407 -16.31 7.07 -37.02
C PRO A 407 -14.98 7.76 -36.67
N THR A 408 -14.08 7.03 -36.00
CA THR A 408 -12.72 7.50 -35.70
C THR A 408 -11.96 7.75 -37.01
N PHE A 409 -11.40 8.96 -37.18
CA PHE A 409 -10.54 9.28 -38.32
C PHE A 409 -9.08 8.86 -38.07
N TRP A 410 -8.60 9.07 -36.84
CA TRP A 410 -7.27 8.69 -36.37
C TRP A 410 -7.32 8.57 -34.83
N GLU A 411 -6.40 7.81 -34.26
CA GLU A 411 -6.25 7.60 -32.81
C GLU A 411 -4.75 7.53 -32.49
N ILE A 412 -4.35 8.12 -31.37
CA ILE A 412 -2.99 8.01 -30.83
C ILE A 412 -3.11 7.42 -29.44
N GLY A 413 -2.41 6.30 -29.23
CA GLY A 413 -2.43 5.56 -27.97
C GLY A 413 -3.54 4.52 -27.90
N ILE A 414 -3.61 3.83 -26.77
CA ILE A 414 -4.63 2.84 -26.45
C ILE A 414 -5.38 3.32 -25.21
N ALA A 415 -6.71 3.26 -25.22
CA ALA A 415 -7.52 3.66 -24.08
C ALA A 415 -7.53 2.62 -22.94
N ASP A 416 -6.35 2.17 -22.50
CA ASP A 416 -6.15 1.14 -21.47
C ASP A 416 -5.71 1.70 -20.11
N ARG A 417 -5.64 3.04 -19.98
CA ARG A 417 -5.13 3.78 -18.81
C ARG A 417 -3.64 3.56 -18.52
N SER A 418 -2.90 3.09 -19.51
CA SER A 418 -1.45 3.07 -19.50
C SER A 418 -0.91 4.24 -20.30
N SER A 419 0.36 4.57 -20.07
CA SER A 419 1.14 5.42 -20.97
C SER A 419 2.36 4.67 -21.53
N ALA A 420 2.37 3.33 -21.44
CA ALA A 420 3.53 2.51 -21.75
C ALA A 420 3.87 2.46 -23.25
N GLU A 421 2.89 2.74 -24.12
CA GLU A 421 3.07 2.83 -25.56
C GLU A 421 3.78 4.13 -25.99
N PHE A 422 3.74 5.15 -25.14
CA PHE A 422 4.37 6.43 -25.44
C PHE A 422 5.88 6.37 -25.26
N TYR A 423 6.59 7.17 -26.05
CA TYR A 423 8.03 7.25 -25.96
C TYR A 423 8.48 7.76 -24.59
N ILE A 424 9.41 7.04 -23.97
CA ILE A 424 10.10 7.47 -22.75
C ILE A 424 11.59 7.62 -23.08
N PRO A 425 12.19 8.82 -22.95
CA PRO A 425 13.60 9.05 -23.28
C PRO A 425 14.53 8.27 -22.35
N ASP A 426 15.76 8.02 -22.78
CA ASP A 426 16.78 7.47 -21.88
C ASP A 426 17.10 8.47 -20.76
N PRO A 427 17.25 8.00 -19.51
CA PRO A 427 17.57 8.87 -18.38
C PRO A 427 18.94 9.51 -18.55
N SER A 428 19.13 10.66 -17.90
CA SER A 428 20.44 11.29 -17.84
C SER A 428 21.44 10.35 -17.14
N PRO A 429 22.64 10.12 -17.69
CA PRO A 429 23.67 9.32 -17.04
C PRO A 429 24.04 9.76 -15.62
N ASN A 430 23.76 11.02 -15.29
CA ASN A 430 24.04 11.60 -13.97
C ASN A 430 23.01 11.23 -12.89
N TYR A 431 21.84 10.72 -13.28
CA TYR A 431 20.68 10.50 -12.39
C TYR A 431 20.09 9.09 -12.52
N ILE A 432 20.84 8.15 -13.09
CA ILE A 432 20.37 6.78 -13.31
C ILE A 432 20.04 6.11 -11.97
N ASN A 433 18.82 5.62 -11.81
CA ASN A 433 18.52 4.57 -10.83
C ASN A 433 18.59 3.20 -11.51
N LYS A 434 19.50 2.33 -11.06
CA LYS A 434 19.79 1.06 -11.75
C LYS A 434 18.68 0.03 -11.63
N LEU A 435 17.79 0.17 -10.63
CA LEU A 435 16.61 -0.68 -10.45
C LEU A 435 15.73 -0.75 -11.71
N TYR A 436 15.73 0.33 -12.50
CA TYR A 436 14.85 0.52 -13.66
C TYR A 436 15.57 0.44 -15.02
N LEU A 437 16.83 -0.02 -15.07
CA LEU A 437 17.58 -0.12 -16.34
C LEU A 437 17.52 -1.49 -17.01
N ASN A 438 17.64 -2.59 -16.25
CA ASN A 438 17.89 -3.93 -16.80
C ASN A 438 16.93 -4.98 -16.20
N GLN A 439 15.63 -4.80 -16.41
CA GLN A 439 14.63 -5.83 -16.09
C GLN A 439 14.41 -6.69 -17.35
N PRO A 440 14.59 -8.02 -17.29
CA PRO A 440 14.34 -8.88 -18.44
C PRO A 440 12.87 -8.79 -18.84
N ASN A 441 12.62 -8.21 -20.02
CA ASN A 441 11.30 -8.32 -20.64
C ASN A 441 11.04 -9.79 -20.97
N SER A 442 9.81 -10.23 -20.72
CA SER A 442 9.24 -11.47 -21.23
C SER A 442 9.71 -11.73 -22.68
N VAL A 443 10.17 -12.95 -22.90
CA VAL A 443 10.83 -13.48 -24.10
C VAL A 443 10.34 -12.81 -25.40
N GLY A 444 11.23 -12.06 -26.07
CA GLY A 444 11.07 -11.69 -27.49
C GLY A 444 11.01 -10.20 -27.86
N MET A 445 11.05 -9.26 -26.92
CA MET A 445 11.18 -7.82 -27.21
C MET A 445 12.51 -7.22 -26.70
N PRO A 446 13.08 -6.20 -27.37
CA PRO A 446 14.27 -5.52 -26.88
C PRO A 446 14.03 -5.00 -25.45
N SER A 447 14.93 -5.38 -24.54
CA SER A 447 14.93 -5.06 -23.12
C SER A 447 14.78 -3.56 -22.86
N LYS A 448 13.54 -3.11 -22.62
CA LYS A 448 13.22 -1.81 -22.04
C LYS A 448 12.36 -2.09 -20.82
N SER A 449 12.90 -1.82 -19.63
CA SER A 449 12.14 -1.96 -18.38
C SER A 449 10.80 -1.22 -18.48
N VAL A 450 9.70 -1.88 -18.14
CA VAL A 450 8.36 -1.27 -18.05
C VAL A 450 8.31 -0.12 -17.03
N HIS A 451 9.30 -0.05 -16.14
CA HIS A 451 9.43 0.97 -15.09
C HIS A 451 10.28 2.17 -15.51
N LYS A 452 10.69 2.29 -16.78
CA LYS A 452 11.57 3.37 -17.24
C LYS A 452 11.07 4.76 -16.85
N PHE A 453 9.75 4.96 -16.83
CA PHE A 453 9.10 6.22 -16.45
C PHE A 453 9.40 6.65 -14.99
N ARG A 454 9.90 5.77 -14.13
CA ARG A 454 10.27 6.05 -12.73
C ARG A 454 11.64 6.72 -12.56
N GLN A 455 12.38 6.92 -13.65
CA GLN A 455 13.66 7.63 -13.60
C GLN A 455 13.47 9.12 -13.31
N TYR A 456 14.29 9.68 -12.44
CA TYR A 456 14.29 11.10 -12.15
C TYR A 456 14.81 11.91 -13.36
N GLY A 457 14.22 13.09 -13.59
CA GLY A 457 14.72 14.05 -14.58
C GLY A 457 14.37 13.72 -16.03
N LEU A 458 13.45 12.77 -16.29
CA LEU A 458 13.02 12.44 -17.66
C LEU A 458 12.39 13.62 -18.40
N TRP A 459 11.73 14.54 -17.68
CA TRP A 459 11.16 15.75 -18.27
C TRP A 459 12.23 16.66 -18.89
N ASP A 460 13.41 16.77 -18.25
CA ASP A 460 14.51 17.58 -18.77
C ASP A 460 15.12 16.97 -20.05
N ARG A 461 15.04 15.64 -20.20
CA ARG A 461 15.51 14.95 -21.42
C ARG A 461 14.77 15.39 -22.67
N TYR A 462 13.49 15.76 -22.56
CA TYR A 462 12.74 16.29 -23.70
C TYR A 462 13.33 17.63 -24.18
N THR A 463 13.72 18.52 -23.26
CA THR A 463 14.37 19.79 -23.61
C THR A 463 15.72 19.56 -24.30
N GLU A 464 16.47 18.53 -23.91
CA GLU A 464 17.74 18.19 -24.56
C GLU A 464 17.57 17.56 -25.95
N LEU A 465 16.58 16.69 -26.11
CA LEU A 465 16.31 15.99 -27.38
C LEU A 465 15.62 16.89 -28.41
N TYR A 466 14.86 17.88 -27.95
CA TYR A 466 14.07 18.77 -28.79
C TYR A 466 14.35 20.24 -28.43
N PRO A 467 15.60 20.73 -28.62
CA PRO A 467 16.01 22.06 -28.16
C PRO A 467 15.39 23.22 -28.95
N ASP A 468 15.01 22.99 -30.20
CA ASP A 468 14.60 24.02 -31.15
C ASP A 468 13.09 24.03 -31.45
N GLY A 469 12.29 23.18 -30.77
CA GLY A 469 10.84 23.14 -30.94
C GLY A 469 10.19 21.89 -30.34
N ASP A 470 8.86 21.90 -30.28
CA ASP A 470 8.08 20.81 -29.70
C ASP A 470 8.04 19.56 -30.60
N LEU A 471 7.68 18.43 -29.99
CA LEU A 471 7.43 17.17 -30.68
C LEU A 471 6.24 17.29 -31.67
N LEU A 472 6.53 17.05 -32.95
CA LEU A 472 5.51 16.95 -33.99
C LEU A 472 5.12 15.48 -34.21
N PHE A 473 3.85 15.15 -33.92
CA PHE A 473 3.24 13.88 -34.31
C PHE A 473 2.47 14.06 -35.62
N VAL A 474 2.94 13.40 -36.67
CA VAL A 474 2.29 13.39 -37.99
C VAL A 474 1.52 12.10 -38.12
N ILE A 475 0.20 12.20 -38.29
CA ILE A 475 -0.66 11.03 -38.50
C ILE A 475 -0.21 10.31 -39.77
N ASP A 476 -0.13 8.98 -39.70
CA ASP A 476 0.31 8.07 -40.78
C ASP A 476 1.81 8.11 -41.15
N GLU A 477 2.67 8.80 -40.38
CA GLU A 477 4.13 8.70 -40.49
C GLU A 477 4.72 8.01 -39.24
N GLU A 478 5.24 6.78 -39.39
CA GLU A 478 6.03 6.13 -38.33
C GLU A 478 7.36 6.88 -38.12
N ARG A 479 7.71 7.17 -36.86
CA ARG A 479 9.03 7.68 -36.47
C ARG A 479 9.88 6.60 -35.81
#